data_AF-A0A5C5FMB2-F1
#
_entry.id   AF-A0A5C5FMB2-F1
#
_cell.length_a   1.000
_cell.length_b   1.000
_cell.length_c   1.000
_cell.angle_alpha   90.00
_cell.angle_beta   90.00
_cell.angle_gamma   90.00
#
_symmetry.space_group_name_H-M   'P 1'
#
loop_
_entity.id
_entity.type
_entity.pdbx_description
1 polymer ?
#
loop_
_entity_poly.entity_id
_entity_poly.type
_entity_poly.pdbx_seq_one_letter_code
_entity_poly.pdbx_strand_id
1 'polypeptide(L)'
;MERGTATASPTLRPGPATTGKYASSHLIKDRKAVGISKGSYLRVHYKNTRETAAAVSGLTLAKAIKLLEEVQTHTACIPFRRHNGAVGRTAQAKVHGVVQGRWPVKSAKFLLALIKNAQANAEANGLDKDELMVKNISVQQAPKMRRRTYRAHGRINPYQSSPTHLEIILAPMHAEVPKADETDLAAAPEAIEA
;
A
#
# COMPACT_ATOMS: atom_id res chain seq x y z
N MET A 1 -22.62 35.19 49.63
CA MET A 1 -21.99 34.00 49.00
C MET A 1 -22.80 33.63 47.77
N GLU A 2 -22.56 34.31 46.66
CA GLU A 2 -23.15 33.95 45.36
C GLU A 2 -22.31 32.83 44.73
N ARG A 3 -22.96 31.72 44.37
CA ARG A 3 -22.32 30.58 43.73
C ARG A 3 -22.24 30.83 42.23
N GLY A 4 -21.03 31.01 41.71
CA GLY A 4 -20.75 31.19 40.29
C GLY A 4 -21.18 29.98 39.47
N THR A 5 -21.85 30.23 38.35
CA THR A 5 -22.22 29.24 37.35
C THR A 5 -21.04 29.00 36.41
N ALA A 6 -20.49 27.78 36.41
CA ALA A 6 -19.44 27.38 35.48
C ALA A 6 -20.03 27.20 34.07
N THR A 7 -19.66 28.08 33.13
CA THR A 7 -19.92 27.90 31.70
C THR A 7 -19.02 26.81 31.15
N ALA A 8 -19.58 25.66 30.78
CA ALA A 8 -18.85 24.57 30.15
C ALA A 8 -18.43 24.96 28.72
N SER A 9 -17.12 25.05 28.47
CA SER A 9 -16.59 25.18 27.10
C SER A 9 -16.95 23.96 26.27
N PRO A 10 -17.37 24.12 25.00
CA PRO A 10 -17.70 22.97 24.16
C PRO A 10 -16.39 22.28 23.76
N THR A 11 -16.12 21.11 24.33
CA THR A 11 -15.08 20.23 23.80
C THR A 11 -15.49 19.82 22.40
N LEU A 12 -14.86 20.40 21.38
CA LEU A 12 -14.94 19.98 19.99
C LEU A 12 -14.61 18.49 19.93
N ARG A 13 -15.65 17.65 19.82
CA ARG A 13 -15.45 16.25 19.45
C ARG A 13 -14.86 16.28 18.03
N PRO A 14 -13.74 15.59 17.76
CA PRO A 14 -13.30 15.44 16.38
C PRO A 14 -14.43 14.74 15.62
N GLY A 15 -14.93 15.39 14.58
CA GLY A 15 -15.94 14.82 13.68
C GLY A 15 -15.46 13.50 13.07
N PRO A 16 -16.35 12.67 12.51
CA PRO A 16 -15.95 11.41 11.90
C PRO A 16 -14.90 11.71 10.82
N ALA A 17 -13.69 11.17 10.99
CA ALA A 17 -12.64 11.27 10.00
C ALA A 17 -13.23 10.84 8.65
N THR A 18 -13.14 11.72 7.65
CA THR A 18 -13.51 11.44 6.27
C THR A 18 -12.82 10.14 5.88
N THR A 19 -13.56 9.04 5.94
CA THR A 19 -13.00 7.72 5.70
C THR A 19 -12.84 7.63 4.20
N GLY A 20 -11.67 8.07 3.71
CA GLY A 20 -11.37 8.06 2.30
C GLY A 20 -11.67 6.66 1.75
N LYS A 21 -12.41 6.60 0.64
CA LYS A 21 -12.73 5.35 -0.08
C LYS A 21 -11.46 4.55 -0.42
N TYR A 22 -10.33 5.25 -0.48
CA TYR A 22 -8.97 4.75 -0.56
C TYR A 22 -8.14 5.30 0.61
N ALA A 23 -7.28 4.45 1.19
CA ALA A 23 -6.31 4.86 2.21
C ALA A 23 -5.28 5.86 1.65
N SER A 24 -5.07 5.81 0.34
CA SER A 24 -4.17 6.69 -0.42
C SER A 24 -4.89 7.83 -1.13
N SER A 25 -6.11 8.15 -0.70
CA SER A 25 -6.93 9.25 -1.25
C SER A 25 -6.20 10.59 -1.30
N HIS A 26 -5.37 10.90 -0.30
CA HIS A 26 -4.54 12.11 -0.25
C HIS A 26 -3.51 12.23 -1.40
N LEU A 27 -3.13 11.13 -2.05
CA LEU A 27 -2.20 11.14 -3.18
C LEU A 27 -2.88 11.39 -4.53
N ILE A 28 -4.22 11.32 -4.56
CA ILE A 28 -5.05 11.50 -5.74
C ILE A 28 -5.53 12.95 -5.72
N LYS A 29 -4.76 13.84 -6.36
CA LYS A 29 -5.18 15.22 -6.61
C LYS A 29 -6.20 15.25 -7.76
N ASP A 30 -5.81 14.71 -8.90
CA ASP A 30 -6.65 14.58 -10.09
C ASP A 30 -6.93 13.13 -10.43
N ARG A 31 -8.21 12.76 -10.54
CA ARG A 31 -8.61 11.36 -10.82
C ARG A 31 -8.28 10.92 -12.25
N LYS A 32 -8.33 11.84 -13.21
CA LYS A 32 -8.02 11.53 -14.62
C LYS A 32 -6.53 11.33 -14.84
N ALA A 33 -5.67 11.99 -14.07
CA ALA A 33 -4.22 11.89 -14.20
C ALA A 33 -3.61 10.61 -13.62
N VAL A 34 -4.42 9.70 -13.05
CA VAL A 34 -3.93 8.48 -12.39
C VAL A 34 -4.75 7.26 -12.78
N GLY A 35 -4.09 6.10 -12.85
CA GLY A 35 -4.75 4.80 -12.95
C GLY A 35 -4.96 4.20 -11.57
N ILE A 36 -6.20 3.94 -11.17
CA ILE A 36 -6.51 3.42 -9.82
C ILE A 36 -7.11 2.02 -9.93
N SER A 37 -6.68 1.12 -9.04
CA SER A 37 -7.26 -0.21 -8.88
C SER A 37 -7.31 -0.60 -7.41
N LYS A 38 -8.37 -1.34 -7.02
CA LYS A 38 -8.58 -1.80 -5.63
C LYS A 38 -9.12 -3.22 -5.61
N GLY A 39 -8.56 -4.04 -4.73
CA GLY A 39 -9.08 -5.36 -4.38
C GLY A 39 -9.40 -5.41 -2.89
N SER A 40 -10.64 -5.73 -2.54
CA SER A 40 -11.07 -5.83 -1.15
C SER A 40 -11.31 -7.28 -0.75
N TYR A 41 -11.07 -7.61 0.52
CA TYR A 41 -11.30 -8.95 1.08
C TYR A 41 -10.60 -10.08 0.30
N LEU A 42 -9.43 -9.79 -0.28
CA LEU A 42 -8.68 -10.76 -1.05
C LEU A 42 -8.14 -11.85 -0.14
N ARG A 43 -8.38 -13.12 -0.49
CA ARG A 43 -7.92 -14.28 0.28
C ARG A 43 -6.45 -14.61 0.01
N VAL A 44 -5.58 -13.66 0.30
CA VAL A 44 -4.12 -13.74 0.17
C VAL A 44 -3.49 -13.40 1.52
N HIS A 45 -2.32 -13.94 1.82
CA HIS A 45 -1.67 -13.74 3.11
C HIS A 45 -1.03 -12.35 3.21
N TYR A 46 -1.58 -11.50 4.08
CA TYR A 46 -1.14 -10.11 4.30
C TYR A 46 0.37 -9.91 4.33
N LYS A 47 1.09 -10.68 5.16
CA LYS A 47 2.53 -10.48 5.33
C LYS A 47 3.29 -10.71 4.03
N ASN A 48 2.87 -11.68 3.22
CA ASN A 48 3.55 -11.97 1.96
C ASN A 48 3.28 -10.84 0.98
N THR A 49 2.01 -10.47 0.83
CA THR A 49 1.56 -9.43 -0.10
C THR A 49 2.18 -8.08 0.20
N ARG A 50 2.40 -7.75 1.47
CA ARG A 50 3.06 -6.52 1.90
C ARG A 50 4.53 -6.44 1.46
N GLU A 51 5.29 -7.54 1.57
CA GLU A 51 6.66 -7.58 1.05
C GLU A 51 6.68 -7.57 -0.49
N THR A 52 5.69 -8.22 -1.12
CA THR A 52 5.51 -8.22 -2.59
C THR A 52 5.27 -6.81 -3.11
N ALA A 53 4.35 -6.07 -2.47
CA ALA A 53 4.01 -4.70 -2.83
C ALA A 53 5.19 -3.74 -2.65
N ALA A 54 5.94 -3.89 -1.56
CA ALA A 54 7.11 -3.04 -1.29
C ALA A 54 8.22 -3.23 -2.33
N ALA A 55 8.34 -4.42 -2.94
CA ALA A 55 9.30 -4.67 -4.00
C ALA A 55 8.89 -4.06 -5.35
N VAL A 56 7.59 -3.87 -5.57
CA VAL A 56 7.02 -3.33 -6.82
C VAL A 56 6.83 -1.81 -6.77
N SER A 57 6.73 -1.23 -5.58
CA SER A 57 6.57 0.21 -5.39
C SER A 57 7.73 0.99 -6.01
N GLY A 58 7.43 2.01 -6.81
CA GLY A 58 8.42 2.87 -7.47
C GLY A 58 9.03 2.28 -8.75
N LEU A 59 8.63 1.08 -9.19
CA LEU A 59 9.05 0.54 -10.48
C LEU A 59 8.20 1.10 -11.63
N THR A 60 8.78 1.12 -12.82
CA THR A 60 8.03 1.33 -14.06
C THR A 60 7.09 0.15 -14.30
N LEU A 61 5.97 0.38 -14.99
CA LEU A 61 4.94 -0.64 -15.20
C LEU A 61 5.49 -1.91 -15.86
N ALA A 62 6.32 -1.76 -16.90
CA ALA A 62 6.95 -2.88 -17.61
C ALA A 62 7.84 -3.73 -16.69
N LYS A 63 8.67 -3.07 -15.86
CA LYS A 63 9.54 -3.76 -14.90
C LYS A 63 8.74 -4.46 -13.80
N ALA A 64 7.66 -3.83 -13.33
CA ALA A 64 6.77 -4.41 -12.33
C ALA A 64 6.10 -5.70 -12.83
N ILE A 65 5.57 -5.69 -14.06
CA ILE A 65 4.93 -6.87 -14.66
C ILE A 65 5.97 -7.99 -14.83
N LYS A 66 7.13 -7.68 -15.41
CA LYS A 66 8.22 -8.64 -15.62
C LYS A 66 8.66 -9.29 -14.31
N LEU A 67 8.90 -8.50 -13.26
CA LEU A 67 9.28 -9.02 -11.95
C LEU A 67 8.22 -9.98 -11.38
N LEU A 68 6.93 -9.63 -11.49
CA LEU A 68 5.85 -10.47 -10.98
C LEU A 68 5.64 -11.76 -11.78
N GLU A 69 5.98 -11.78 -13.06
CA GLU A 69 5.99 -12.98 -13.90
C GLU A 69 7.19 -13.88 -13.55
N GLU A 70 8.38 -13.30 -13.40
CA GLU A 70 9.60 -14.02 -12.98
C GLU A 70 9.47 -14.62 -11.57
N VAL A 71 8.70 -13.97 -10.68
CA VAL A 71 8.40 -14.52 -9.35
C VAL A 71 7.48 -15.74 -9.43
N GLN A 72 6.61 -15.82 -10.44
CA GLN A 72 5.75 -16.99 -10.66
C GLN A 72 6.53 -18.19 -11.19
N THR A 73 7.56 -17.93 -12.01
CA THR A 73 8.47 -18.96 -12.54
C THR A 73 9.66 -19.27 -11.62
N HIS A 74 9.74 -18.60 -10.46
CA HIS A 74 10.84 -18.70 -9.50
C HIS A 74 12.21 -18.23 -10.00
N THR A 75 12.24 -17.44 -11.07
CA THR A 75 13.48 -16.88 -11.64
C THR A 75 14.00 -15.71 -10.80
N ALA A 76 13.11 -14.85 -10.32
CA ALA A 76 13.41 -13.73 -9.44
C ALA A 76 12.69 -13.91 -8.10
N CYS A 77 13.33 -13.50 -7.00
CA CYS A 77 12.75 -13.60 -5.66
C CYS A 77 12.26 -12.25 -5.16
N ILE A 78 11.38 -12.30 -4.16
CA ILE A 78 10.92 -11.10 -3.48
C ILE A 78 11.68 -10.96 -2.16
N PRO A 79 12.27 -9.79 -1.88
CA PRO A 79 12.98 -9.55 -0.64
C PRO A 79 11.99 -9.48 0.53
N PHE A 80 12.23 -10.28 1.59
CA PHE A 80 11.44 -10.20 2.83
C PHE A 80 12.22 -9.35 3.84
N ARG A 81 11.73 -8.15 4.13
CA ARG A 81 12.40 -7.18 5.02
C ARG A 81 11.78 -7.12 6.41
N ARG A 82 10.45 -6.97 6.53
CA ARG A 82 9.79 -6.87 7.87
C ARG A 82 9.30 -8.20 8.38
N HIS A 83 8.73 -9.02 7.51
CA HIS A 83 8.12 -10.29 7.88
C HIS A 83 9.02 -11.47 7.53
N ASN A 84 10.25 -11.45 8.02
CA ASN A 84 11.34 -12.36 7.65
C ASN A 84 11.68 -13.42 8.72
N GLY A 85 10.85 -13.58 9.76
CA GLY A 85 11.05 -14.57 10.82
C GLY A 85 11.10 -16.01 10.26
N ALA A 86 12.22 -16.71 10.53
CA ALA A 86 12.50 -18.07 10.05
C ALA A 86 12.33 -18.26 8.53
N VAL A 87 12.55 -17.21 7.74
CA VAL A 87 12.53 -17.29 6.28
C VAL A 87 13.88 -17.78 5.76
N GLY A 88 13.83 -18.71 4.79
CA GLY A 88 15.00 -19.24 4.10
C GLY A 88 15.81 -18.18 3.36
N ARG A 89 17.08 -18.47 3.14
CA ARG A 89 18.02 -17.61 2.42
C ARG A 89 18.10 -18.04 0.96
N THR A 90 18.23 -17.09 0.04
CA THR A 90 18.33 -17.38 -1.40
C THR A 90 19.40 -16.51 -2.05
N ALA A 91 20.11 -17.04 -3.05
CA ALA A 91 21.13 -16.28 -3.78
C ALA A 91 20.52 -15.11 -4.59
N GLN A 92 19.29 -15.29 -5.08
CA GLN A 92 18.54 -14.26 -5.83
C GLN A 92 18.28 -13.00 -4.99
N ALA A 93 18.24 -13.11 -3.66
CA ALA A 93 17.99 -11.99 -2.76
C ALA A 93 19.13 -10.95 -2.77
N LYS A 94 20.34 -11.35 -3.21
CA LYS A 94 21.52 -10.47 -3.31
C LYS A 94 21.28 -9.24 -4.19
N VAL A 95 20.47 -9.36 -5.24
CA VAL A 95 20.10 -8.25 -6.14
C VAL A 95 19.44 -7.10 -5.36
N HIS A 96 18.72 -7.44 -4.30
CA HIS A 96 18.00 -6.47 -3.45
C HIS A 96 18.77 -6.07 -2.18
N GLY A 97 20.05 -6.46 -2.07
CA GLY A 97 20.89 -6.20 -0.90
C GLY A 97 20.46 -6.94 0.38
N VAL A 98 19.66 -8.01 0.25
CA VAL A 98 19.17 -8.80 1.38
C VAL A 98 19.55 -10.27 1.22
N VAL A 99 19.59 -11.00 2.34
CA VAL A 99 19.94 -12.43 2.34
C VAL A 99 18.69 -13.31 2.26
N GLN A 100 17.54 -12.81 2.73
CA GLN A 100 16.29 -13.56 2.83
C GLN A 100 15.31 -13.14 1.74
N GLY A 101 14.79 -14.13 1.01
CA GLY A 101 13.82 -13.94 -0.06
C GLY A 101 12.95 -15.17 -0.29
N ARG A 102 11.75 -14.97 -0.83
CA ARG A 102 10.84 -16.06 -1.20
C ARG A 102 10.08 -15.72 -2.47
N TRP A 103 9.36 -16.71 -2.99
CA TRP A 103 8.46 -16.57 -4.14
C TRP A 103 6.99 -16.70 -3.73
N PRO A 104 6.33 -15.61 -3.28
CA PRO A 104 4.93 -15.65 -2.91
C PRO A 104 4.02 -15.66 -4.15
N VAL A 105 3.96 -16.79 -4.86
CA VAL A 105 3.23 -16.98 -6.14
C VAL A 105 1.79 -16.47 -6.08
N LYS A 106 1.05 -16.81 -5.01
CA LYS A 106 -0.34 -16.34 -4.85
C LYS A 106 -0.42 -14.82 -4.79
N SER A 107 0.48 -14.15 -4.06
CA SER A 107 0.46 -12.69 -3.97
C SER A 107 0.82 -12.03 -5.29
N ALA A 108 1.82 -12.59 -5.99
CA ALA A 108 2.23 -12.10 -7.30
C ALA A 108 1.09 -12.16 -8.32
N LYS A 109 0.34 -13.28 -8.38
CA LYS A 109 -0.83 -13.43 -9.27
C LYS A 109 -1.90 -12.36 -9.04
N PHE A 110 -2.27 -12.11 -7.77
CA PHE A 110 -3.28 -11.10 -7.44
C PHE A 110 -2.79 -9.67 -7.73
N LEU A 111 -1.52 -9.36 -7.45
CA LEU A 111 -0.95 -8.05 -7.77
C LEU A 111 -0.86 -7.82 -9.28
N LEU A 112 -0.45 -8.83 -10.05
CA LEU A 112 -0.40 -8.73 -11.51
C LEU A 112 -1.79 -8.47 -12.10
N ALA A 113 -2.82 -9.17 -11.61
CA ALA A 113 -4.20 -8.90 -12.02
C ALA A 113 -4.66 -7.47 -11.69
N LEU A 114 -4.31 -6.95 -10.50
CA LEU A 114 -4.64 -5.58 -10.11
C LEU A 114 -3.91 -4.52 -10.91
N ILE A 115 -2.63 -4.77 -11.27
CA ILE A 115 -1.83 -3.88 -12.11
C ILE A 115 -2.39 -3.85 -13.53
N LYS A 116 -2.75 -4.99 -14.12
CA LYS A 116 -3.40 -5.04 -15.44
C LYS A 116 -4.74 -4.28 -15.45
N ASN A 117 -5.51 -4.38 -14.37
CA ASN A 117 -6.73 -3.59 -14.21
C ASN A 117 -6.43 -2.08 -14.07
N ALA A 118 -5.42 -1.70 -13.29
CA ALA A 118 -5.01 -0.30 -13.15
C ALA A 118 -4.51 0.28 -14.48
N GLN A 119 -3.81 -0.52 -15.28
CA GLN A 119 -3.36 -0.19 -16.62
C GLN A 119 -4.57 0.07 -17.54
N ALA A 120 -5.55 -0.83 -17.59
CA ALA A 120 -6.76 -0.62 -18.38
C ALA A 120 -7.51 0.66 -17.98
N ASN A 121 -7.53 1.00 -16.69
CA ASN A 121 -8.13 2.25 -16.21
C ASN A 121 -7.30 3.48 -16.61
N ALA A 122 -5.97 3.39 -16.64
CA ALA A 122 -5.11 4.47 -17.10
C ALA A 122 -5.28 4.72 -18.61
N GLU A 123 -5.39 3.65 -19.40
CA GLU A 123 -5.68 3.72 -20.83
C GLU A 123 -7.04 4.37 -21.09
N ALA A 124 -8.07 4.01 -20.31
CA ALA A 124 -9.40 4.63 -20.41
C ALA A 124 -9.38 6.14 -20.06
N ASN A 125 -8.41 6.58 -19.27
CA ASN A 125 -8.18 7.98 -18.95
C ASN A 125 -7.31 8.71 -19.99
N GLY A 126 -6.79 8.01 -21.00
CA GLY A 126 -5.95 8.57 -22.06
C GLY A 126 -4.48 8.74 -21.69
N LEU A 127 -3.98 8.02 -20.67
CA LEU A 127 -2.55 8.00 -20.33
C LEU A 127 -1.82 6.96 -21.17
N ASP A 128 -0.58 7.27 -21.55
CA ASP A 128 0.29 6.34 -22.24
C ASP A 128 0.85 5.27 -21.29
N LYS A 129 0.96 4.03 -21.77
CA LYS A 129 1.31 2.84 -20.96
C LYS A 129 2.78 2.84 -20.57
N ASP A 130 3.64 3.34 -21.45
CA ASP A 130 5.08 3.25 -21.33
C ASP A 130 5.64 4.26 -20.32
N GLU A 131 4.94 5.37 -20.13
CA GLU A 131 5.29 6.43 -19.18
C GLU A 131 4.73 6.20 -17.77
N LEU A 132 4.01 5.10 -17.53
CA LEU A 132 3.42 4.81 -16.22
C LEU A 132 4.43 4.19 -15.26
N MET A 133 4.42 4.72 -14.03
CA MET A 133 5.09 4.14 -12.88
C MET A 133 4.11 3.82 -11.76
N VAL A 134 4.50 2.85 -10.93
CA VAL A 134 3.78 2.49 -9.71
C VAL A 134 4.10 3.52 -8.63
N LYS A 135 3.28 4.56 -8.51
CA LYS A 135 3.47 5.63 -7.52
C LYS A 135 3.30 5.12 -6.09
N ASN A 136 2.22 4.38 -5.85
CA ASN A 136 1.94 3.87 -4.51
C ASN A 136 1.17 2.54 -4.57
N ILE A 137 1.59 1.60 -3.73
CA ILE A 137 0.83 0.38 -3.44
C ILE A 137 0.57 0.32 -1.94
N SER A 138 -0.70 0.36 -1.55
CA SER A 138 -1.12 0.20 -0.17
C SER A 138 -1.65 -1.20 0.07
N VAL A 139 -1.14 -1.85 1.12
CA VAL A 139 -1.58 -3.17 1.57
C VAL A 139 -2.06 -3.06 3.01
N GLN A 140 -3.34 -3.35 3.22
CA GLN A 140 -3.97 -3.32 4.53
C GLN A 140 -4.53 -4.68 4.92
N GLN A 141 -4.66 -4.91 6.23
CA GLN A 141 -5.27 -6.13 6.75
C GLN A 141 -6.78 -6.04 6.59
N ALA A 142 -7.38 -7.09 6.03
CA ALA A 142 -8.82 -7.26 6.02
C ALA A 142 -9.28 -8.06 7.25
N PRO A 143 -10.58 -8.01 7.60
CA PRO A 143 -11.14 -8.81 8.69
C PRO A 143 -10.76 -10.29 8.58
N LYS A 144 -10.26 -10.86 9.69
CA LYS A 144 -9.78 -12.25 9.71
C LYS A 144 -10.95 -13.23 9.60
N MET A 145 -10.84 -14.20 8.72
CA MET A 145 -11.81 -15.30 8.62
C MET A 145 -11.47 -16.38 9.64
N ARG A 146 -12.41 -16.67 10.55
CA ARG A 146 -12.17 -17.59 11.68
C ARG A 146 -12.62 -19.02 11.37
N ARG A 147 -11.73 -19.98 11.60
CA ARG A 147 -12.02 -21.42 11.71
C ARG A 147 -11.52 -21.92 13.07
N ARG A 148 -11.95 -23.12 13.46
CA ARG A 148 -11.50 -23.79 14.68
C ARG A 148 -10.57 -24.95 14.31
N THR A 149 -9.57 -25.17 15.15
CA THR A 149 -8.74 -26.39 15.11
C THR A 149 -8.81 -27.07 16.46
N TYR A 150 -9.28 -28.31 16.46
CA TYR A 150 -9.27 -29.16 17.63
C TYR A 150 -7.85 -29.65 17.90
N ARG A 151 -7.47 -29.68 19.17
CA ARG A 151 -6.13 -30.07 19.65
C ARG A 151 -6.28 -31.10 20.75
N ALA A 152 -5.15 -31.72 21.11
CA ALA A 152 -5.08 -32.69 22.20
C ALA A 152 -5.71 -32.14 23.49
N HIS A 153 -6.22 -33.06 24.32
CA HIS A 153 -6.87 -32.77 25.60
C HIS A 153 -8.09 -31.83 25.51
N GLY A 154 -8.88 -31.94 24.43
CA GLY A 154 -10.12 -31.16 24.26
C GLY A 154 -9.91 -29.66 24.02
N ARG A 155 -8.68 -29.23 23.73
CA ARG A 155 -8.37 -27.80 23.48
C ARG A 155 -8.88 -27.35 22.11
N ILE A 156 -9.39 -26.12 22.03
CA ILE A 156 -9.84 -25.50 20.78
C ILE A 156 -9.02 -24.23 20.51
N ASN A 157 -8.22 -24.25 19.45
CA ASN A 157 -7.43 -23.10 19.03
C ASN A 157 -8.05 -22.42 17.80
N PRO A 158 -7.87 -21.09 17.64
CA PRO A 158 -8.29 -20.39 16.44
C PRO A 158 -7.35 -20.69 15.27
N TYR A 159 -7.91 -21.00 14.10
CA TYR A 159 -7.19 -21.04 12.83
C TYR A 159 -7.77 -19.95 11.92
N GLN A 160 -7.04 -18.85 11.80
CA GLN A 160 -7.54 -17.64 11.16
C GLN A 160 -6.83 -17.39 9.83
N SER A 161 -7.60 -17.13 8.78
CA SER A 161 -7.03 -16.55 7.56
C SER A 161 -6.81 -15.06 7.75
N SER A 162 -5.71 -14.53 7.20
CA SER A 162 -5.38 -13.10 7.24
C SER A 162 -5.49 -12.50 5.82
N PRO A 163 -6.71 -12.19 5.35
CA PRO A 163 -6.96 -11.58 4.04
C PRO A 163 -6.47 -10.14 3.96
N THR A 164 -6.49 -9.57 2.76
CA THR A 164 -5.93 -8.24 2.46
C THR A 164 -6.89 -7.32 1.70
N HIS A 165 -6.81 -6.03 2.00
CA HIS A 165 -7.23 -4.97 1.09
C HIS A 165 -5.99 -4.44 0.37
N LEU A 166 -6.07 -4.33 -0.96
CA LEU A 166 -5.00 -3.83 -1.83
C LEU A 166 -5.50 -2.62 -2.61
N GLU A 167 -4.66 -1.60 -2.70
CA GLU A 167 -4.91 -0.40 -3.49
C GLU A 167 -3.63 -0.08 -4.27
N ILE A 168 -3.78 0.20 -5.56
CA ILE A 168 -2.68 0.54 -6.46
C ILE A 168 -3.02 1.86 -7.15
N ILE A 169 -2.04 2.75 -7.19
CA ILE A 169 -2.08 4.00 -7.93
C ILE A 169 -0.91 4.00 -8.92
N LEU A 170 -1.26 4.13 -10.20
CA LEU A 170 -0.33 4.41 -11.28
C LEU A 170 -0.36 5.90 -11.58
N ALA A 171 0.82 6.48 -11.80
CA ALA A 171 0.99 7.87 -12.20
C ALA A 171 2.03 7.95 -13.31
N PRO A 172 1.97 8.98 -14.18
CA PRO A 172 3.02 9.23 -15.15
C PRO A 172 4.34 9.57 -14.44
N MET A 173 5.47 9.20 -15.06
CA MET A 173 6.81 9.39 -14.49
C MET A 173 7.19 10.88 -14.40
N HIS A 174 6.72 11.71 -15.34
CA HIS A 174 6.93 13.15 -15.40
C HIS A 174 5.65 13.91 -15.01
N ALA A 175 5.29 13.88 -13.73
CA ALA A 175 4.36 14.88 -13.20
C ALA A 175 5.17 16.13 -12.85
N GLU A 176 5.20 17.11 -13.74
CA GLU A 176 5.83 18.41 -13.48
C GLU A 176 5.18 19.04 -12.25
N VAL A 177 5.99 19.29 -11.22
CA VAL A 177 5.52 20.02 -10.04
C VAL A 177 5.54 21.51 -10.43
N PRO A 178 4.39 22.21 -10.40
CA PRO A 178 4.39 23.64 -10.65
C PRO A 178 5.30 24.32 -9.62
N LYS A 179 6.13 25.27 -10.09
CA LYS A 179 6.98 26.07 -9.22
C LYS A 179 6.09 26.77 -8.19
N ALA A 180 6.51 26.75 -6.92
CA ALA A 180 5.74 27.37 -5.84
C ALA A 180 5.55 28.87 -6.11
N ASP A 181 4.36 29.38 -5.81
CA ASP A 181 4.05 30.81 -5.88
C ASP A 181 4.77 31.55 -4.74
N GLU A 182 5.31 32.74 -5.03
CA GLU A 182 6.17 33.52 -4.11
C GLU A 182 5.48 33.90 -2.79
N THR A 183 4.15 33.78 -2.71
CA THR A 183 3.33 34.11 -1.53
C THR A 183 3.49 33.13 -0.36
N ASP A 184 3.85 31.87 -0.61
CA ASP A 184 3.99 30.86 0.45
C ASP A 184 5.37 30.90 1.14
N LEU A 185 6.37 31.54 0.50
CA LEU A 185 7.72 31.74 1.05
C LEU A 185 7.77 32.89 2.08
N ALA A 186 6.84 33.85 2.00
CA ALA A 186 6.76 34.99 2.91
C ALA A 186 6.09 34.67 4.26
N ALA A 187 5.54 33.47 4.45
CA ALA A 187 4.82 33.05 5.65
C ALA A 187 5.68 32.27 6.66
N ALA A 188 7.00 32.18 6.47
CA ALA A 188 7.91 31.71 7.52
C ALA A 188 8.08 32.83 8.55
N PRO A 189 7.69 32.65 9.83
CA PRO A 189 7.82 33.72 10.80
C PRO A 189 9.30 33.94 11.13
N GLU A 190 9.80 35.12 10.76
CA GLU A 190 10.90 35.80 11.44
C GLU A 190 10.53 35.96 12.92
N ALA A 191 11.05 35.12 13.80
CA ALA A 191 11.27 35.44 15.22
C ALA A 191 11.84 34.23 15.96
N ILE A 192 13.16 34.21 16.20
CA ILE A 192 13.75 34.03 17.53
C ILE A 192 15.08 34.80 17.55
N GLU A 193 15.02 36.11 17.86
CA GLU A 193 16.11 36.80 18.55
C GLU A 193 15.74 36.86 20.04
N ALA A 194 16.48 36.12 20.87
CA ALA A 194 16.85 36.36 22.26
C ALA A 194 17.69 35.19 22.77
#